data_AF-A0A965HHI5-F1
#
_entry.id   AF-A0A965HHI5-F1
#
_cell.length_a   1.000
_cell.length_b   1.000
_cell.length_c   1.000
_cell.angle_alpha   90.00
_cell.angle_beta   90.00
_cell.angle_gamma   90.00
#
_symmetry.space_group_name_H-M   'P 1'
#
loop_
_entity.id
_entity.type
_entity.pdbx_description
1 polymer ?
#
loop_
_entity_poly.entity_id
_entity_poly.type
_entity_poly.pdbx_seq_one_letter_code
_entity_poly.pdbx_strand_id
1 'polypeptide(L)'
;MLPDGTKNLRKWDAETQFTTWFEPFLPRFNYDQPAASHFLISNAVDWVKRFNLDGFRLDAVKHIPQKFWSAFRSGLRTDLPVASDPAFYLVGETFMDRQGIASFVGPAKLDGQFDFPLYDTLLSTFAMESTGFSELEAATADSERVYGLETAMSPLLGNHDKPRFLAYADGDLPDPREPDEEEAGWKYPSTVD
;
A
#
# COMPACT_ATOMS: atom_id res chain seq x y z
N MET A 1 2.77 21.92 -13.44
CA MET A 1 1.50 22.46 -13.94
C MET A 1 1.00 21.52 -15.03
N LEU A 2 -0.29 21.24 -15.05
CA LEU A 2 -0.93 20.51 -16.14
C LEU A 2 -1.10 21.43 -17.37
N PRO A 3 -1.44 20.89 -18.56
CA PRO A 3 -1.65 21.70 -19.76
C PRO A 3 -2.70 22.80 -19.60
N ASP A 4 -3.68 22.61 -18.70
CA ASP A 4 -4.73 23.57 -18.36
C ASP A 4 -4.28 24.66 -17.36
N GLY A 5 -3.01 24.66 -16.94
CA GLY A 5 -2.48 25.61 -15.96
C GLY A 5 -2.86 25.32 -14.51
N THR A 6 -3.43 24.15 -14.19
CA THR A 6 -3.67 23.75 -12.80
C THR A 6 -2.45 23.06 -12.18
N LYS A 7 -2.37 23.05 -10.84
CA LYS A 7 -1.35 22.27 -10.14
C LYS A 7 -1.66 20.77 -10.28
N ASN A 8 -0.64 19.98 -10.55
CA ASN A 8 -0.75 18.53 -10.52
C ASN A 8 -0.51 18.03 -9.08
N LEU A 9 -1.49 18.27 -8.21
CA LEU A 9 -1.41 18.01 -6.77
C LEU A 9 -2.60 17.15 -6.34
N ARG A 10 -2.34 15.99 -5.73
CA ARG A 10 -3.33 15.01 -5.27
C ARG A 10 -4.37 14.60 -6.33
N LYS A 11 -3.96 14.54 -7.60
CA LYS A 11 -4.79 14.07 -8.72
C LYS A 11 -4.48 12.60 -8.98
N TRP A 12 -5.35 11.72 -8.49
CA TRP A 12 -5.11 10.27 -8.44
C TRP A 12 -5.74 9.50 -9.61
N ASP A 13 -6.22 10.21 -10.63
CA ASP A 13 -6.81 9.62 -11.83
C ASP A 13 -5.77 8.89 -12.69
N ALA A 14 -6.25 8.09 -13.64
CA ALA A 14 -5.39 7.28 -14.50
C ALA A 14 -4.38 8.10 -15.32
N GLU A 15 -4.69 9.35 -15.65
CA GLU A 15 -3.84 10.24 -16.46
C GLU A 15 -2.66 10.79 -15.64
N THR A 16 -2.90 11.05 -14.36
CA THR A 16 -1.96 11.80 -13.51
C THR A 16 -1.35 10.97 -12.37
N GLN A 17 -1.82 9.74 -12.11
CA GLN A 17 -1.38 8.88 -11.00
C GLN A 17 0.15 8.80 -10.80
N PHE A 18 0.94 8.78 -11.88
CA PHE A 18 2.41 8.65 -11.84
C PHE A 18 3.17 9.99 -11.92
N THR A 19 2.45 11.11 -12.11
CA THR A 19 3.05 12.43 -12.31
C THR A 19 2.60 13.47 -11.30
N THR A 20 1.51 13.19 -10.58
CA THR A 20 0.97 14.04 -9.53
C THR A 20 1.88 14.10 -8.32
N TRP A 21 1.78 15.18 -7.55
CA TRP A 21 2.49 15.38 -6.30
C TRP A 21 1.55 15.11 -5.14
N PHE A 22 2.08 14.58 -4.04
CA PHE A 22 1.32 14.45 -2.80
C PHE A 22 1.11 15.82 -2.15
N GLU A 23 2.20 16.56 -1.98
CA GLU A 23 2.22 17.88 -1.35
C GLU A 23 3.23 18.80 -2.04
N PRO A 24 3.07 20.13 -1.99
CA PRO A 24 4.07 21.07 -2.53
C PRO A 24 5.46 20.90 -1.89
N PHE A 25 5.52 20.38 -0.66
CA PHE A 25 6.77 20.11 0.08
C PHE A 25 7.29 18.67 -0.10
N LEU A 26 6.57 17.81 -0.82
CA LEU A 26 6.98 16.43 -1.14
C LEU A 26 7.21 16.30 -2.65
N PRO A 27 8.38 16.75 -3.16
CA PRO A 27 8.67 16.65 -4.58
C PRO A 27 8.79 15.18 -4.99
N ARG A 28 8.14 14.83 -6.11
CA ARG A 28 8.24 13.47 -6.67
C ARG A 28 9.59 13.24 -7.34
N PHE A 29 10.03 11.97 -7.36
CA PHE A 29 11.10 11.55 -8.27
C PHE A 29 10.61 11.51 -9.72
N ASN A 30 11.47 11.91 -10.65
CA ASN A 30 11.20 11.77 -12.08
C ASN A 30 11.73 10.42 -12.61
N TYR A 31 10.87 9.40 -12.63
CA TYR A 31 11.20 8.04 -13.08
C TYR A 31 11.47 7.89 -14.58
N ASP A 32 11.38 8.98 -15.37
CA ASP A 32 11.88 9.00 -16.75
C ASP A 32 13.38 9.32 -16.82
N GLN A 33 13.96 9.81 -15.72
CA GLN A 33 15.40 10.00 -15.60
C GLN A 33 16.02 8.75 -14.98
N PRO A 34 16.87 7.99 -15.71
CA PRO A 34 17.48 6.76 -15.18
C PRO A 34 18.24 6.96 -13.87
N ALA A 35 18.84 8.15 -13.70
CA ALA A 35 19.55 8.53 -12.49
C ALA A 35 18.67 8.48 -11.23
N ALA A 36 17.37 8.79 -11.34
CA ALA A 36 16.45 8.72 -10.21
C ALA A 36 16.24 7.27 -9.75
N SER A 37 15.98 6.36 -10.70
CA SER A 37 15.82 4.93 -10.39
C SER A 37 17.11 4.32 -9.83
N HIS A 38 18.27 4.64 -10.43
CA HIS A 38 19.55 4.16 -9.94
C HIS A 38 19.85 4.64 -8.52
N PHE A 39 19.58 5.91 -8.22
CA PHE A 39 19.76 6.46 -6.87
C PHE A 39 18.91 5.71 -5.84
N LEU A 40 17.61 5.53 -6.12
CA LEU A 40 16.68 4.84 -5.20
C LEU A 40 17.08 3.38 -4.97
N ILE A 41 17.43 2.66 -6.04
CA ILE A 41 17.85 1.25 -5.95
C ILE A 41 19.16 1.13 -5.16
N SER A 42 20.16 1.96 -5.49
CA SER A 42 21.45 1.94 -4.79
C SER A 42 21.28 2.27 -3.31
N ASN A 43 20.39 3.21 -2.98
CA ASN A 43 20.09 3.54 -1.60
C ASN A 43 19.46 2.36 -0.85
N ALA A 44 18.49 1.67 -1.46
CA ALA A 44 17.89 0.47 -0.86
C ALA A 44 18.95 -0.63 -0.65
N VAL A 45 19.82 -0.87 -1.62
CA VAL A 45 20.94 -1.82 -1.51
C VAL A 45 21.86 -1.46 -0.32
N ASP A 46 22.20 -0.19 -0.17
CA ASP A 46 23.02 0.29 0.94
C ASP A 46 22.37 0.05 2.30
N TRP A 47 21.05 0.25 2.42
CA TRP A 47 20.31 -0.04 3.65
C TRP A 47 20.39 -1.53 4.02
N VAL A 48 20.17 -2.44 3.07
CA VAL A 48 20.29 -3.88 3.32
C VAL A 48 21.71 -4.24 3.74
N LYS A 49 22.75 -3.73 3.04
CA LYS A 49 24.15 -4.05 3.36
C LYS A 49 24.58 -3.56 4.74
N ARG A 50 24.09 -2.40 5.17
CA ARG A 50 24.49 -1.79 6.45
C ARG A 50 23.80 -2.43 7.65
N PHE A 51 22.55 -2.85 7.49
CA PHE A 51 21.71 -3.25 8.61
C PHE A 51 21.19 -4.68 8.54
N ASN A 52 21.55 -5.43 7.49
CA ASN A 52 21.12 -6.80 7.26
C ASN A 52 19.59 -6.93 7.31
N LEU A 53 18.90 -6.09 6.53
CA LEU A 53 17.44 -6.07 6.44
C LEU A 53 16.92 -7.27 5.65
N ASP A 54 15.77 -7.80 6.04
CA ASP A 54 15.09 -8.91 5.39
C ASP A 54 14.01 -8.46 4.39
N GLY A 55 13.96 -7.18 4.03
CA GLY A 55 12.92 -6.69 3.13
C GLY A 55 12.60 -5.21 3.25
N PHE A 56 11.51 -4.80 2.58
CA PHE A 56 11.02 -3.43 2.58
C PHE A 56 9.49 -3.38 2.59
N ARG A 57 8.94 -2.48 3.41
CA ARG A 57 7.61 -1.90 3.18
C ARG A 57 7.77 -0.70 2.24
N LEU A 58 7.10 -0.77 1.10
CA LEU A 58 7.17 0.20 0.02
C LEU A 58 5.92 1.08 0.05
N ASP A 59 6.13 2.35 0.35
CA ASP A 59 5.09 3.37 0.44
C ASP A 59 4.50 3.72 -0.94
N ALA A 60 3.21 4.10 -0.97
CA ALA A 60 2.61 4.80 -2.11
C ALA A 60 2.83 4.13 -3.50
N VAL A 61 2.73 2.79 -3.57
CA VAL A 61 3.16 1.99 -4.73
C VAL A 61 2.46 2.40 -6.03
N LYS A 62 1.16 2.67 -5.97
CA LYS A 62 0.36 3.09 -7.14
C LYS A 62 0.80 4.41 -7.78
N HIS A 63 1.60 5.22 -7.08
CA HIS A 63 2.10 6.50 -7.58
C HIS A 63 3.45 6.38 -8.30
N ILE A 64 4.03 5.18 -8.31
CA ILE A 64 5.32 4.90 -8.94
C ILE A 64 5.09 3.98 -10.15
N PRO A 65 5.63 4.33 -11.34
CA PRO A 65 5.43 3.53 -12.54
C PRO A 65 5.84 2.07 -12.35
N GLN A 66 5.03 1.14 -12.85
CA GLN A 66 5.32 -0.30 -12.77
C GLN A 66 6.70 -0.72 -13.31
N LYS A 67 7.24 0.01 -14.31
CA LYS A 67 8.59 -0.21 -14.84
C LYS A 67 9.68 -0.06 -13.77
N PHE A 68 9.49 0.86 -12.82
CA PHE A 68 10.42 1.06 -11.72
C PHE A 68 10.43 -0.14 -10.79
N TRP A 69 9.27 -0.69 -10.41
CA TRP A 69 9.20 -1.84 -9.50
C TRP A 69 9.91 -3.08 -10.05
N SER A 70 9.84 -3.29 -11.36
CA SER A 70 10.63 -4.35 -12.00
C SER A 70 12.12 -4.07 -12.01
N ALA A 71 12.53 -2.82 -12.27
CA ALA A 71 13.93 -2.43 -12.13
C ALA A 71 14.42 -2.54 -10.67
N PHE A 72 13.56 -2.23 -9.69
CA PHE A 72 13.87 -2.29 -8.27
C PHE A 72 14.14 -3.71 -7.81
N ARG A 73 13.23 -4.66 -8.12
CA ARG A 73 13.43 -6.09 -7.83
C ARG A 73 14.71 -6.63 -8.49
N SER A 74 14.90 -6.31 -9.77
CA SER A 74 16.09 -6.74 -10.53
C SER A 74 17.38 -6.16 -9.94
N GLY A 75 17.39 -4.87 -9.61
CA GLY A 75 18.54 -4.17 -9.03
C GLY A 75 18.92 -4.72 -7.66
N LEU A 76 17.93 -4.94 -6.78
CA LEU A 76 18.17 -5.58 -5.49
C LEU A 76 18.82 -6.97 -5.67
N ARG A 77 18.25 -7.84 -6.52
CA ARG A 77 18.82 -9.18 -6.78
C ARG A 77 20.21 -9.16 -7.42
N THR A 78 20.52 -8.12 -8.19
CA THR A 78 21.84 -7.96 -8.82
C THR A 78 22.93 -7.71 -7.76
N ASP A 79 22.64 -6.83 -6.81
CA ASP A 79 23.64 -6.37 -5.83
C ASP A 79 23.56 -7.07 -4.47
N LEU A 80 22.49 -7.84 -4.22
CA LEU A 80 22.20 -8.53 -2.97
C LEU A 80 21.77 -9.98 -3.23
N PRO A 81 22.64 -10.97 -2.93
CA PRO A 81 22.26 -12.38 -3.00
C PRO A 81 21.02 -12.70 -2.15
N VAL A 82 20.90 -12.08 -0.96
CA VAL A 82 19.76 -12.25 -0.05
C VAL A 82 18.43 -11.82 -0.68
N ALA A 83 18.41 -10.89 -1.63
CA ALA A 83 17.18 -10.48 -2.31
C ALA A 83 16.60 -11.53 -3.27
N SER A 84 17.31 -12.64 -3.47
CA SER A 84 16.79 -13.84 -4.15
C SER A 84 16.25 -14.90 -3.20
N ASP A 85 16.44 -14.73 -1.88
CA ASP A 85 15.88 -15.60 -0.85
C ASP A 85 14.36 -15.34 -0.74
N PRO A 86 13.52 -16.38 -0.68
CA PRO A 86 12.09 -16.23 -0.39
C PRO A 86 11.77 -15.49 0.92
N ALA A 87 12.69 -15.49 1.89
CA ALA A 87 12.55 -14.73 3.13
C ALA A 87 12.73 -13.21 2.94
N PHE A 88 13.36 -12.77 1.83
CA PHE A 88 13.53 -11.35 1.55
C PHE A 88 12.24 -10.76 0.95
N TYR A 89 11.50 -10.01 1.75
CA TYR A 89 10.11 -9.68 1.48
C TYR A 89 9.88 -8.22 1.07
N LEU A 90 9.25 -8.01 -0.09
CA LEU A 90 8.80 -6.69 -0.55
C LEU A 90 7.28 -6.59 -0.42
N VAL A 91 6.81 -5.83 0.57
CA VAL A 91 5.39 -5.52 0.78
C VAL A 91 5.08 -4.10 0.33
N GLY A 92 4.10 -3.96 -0.55
CA GLY A 92 3.65 -2.66 -1.05
C GLY A 92 2.42 -2.11 -0.35
N GLU A 93 2.21 -0.82 -0.49
CA GLU A 93 0.97 -0.14 -0.13
C GLU A 93 0.30 0.44 -1.37
N THR A 94 -0.91 -0.07 -1.67
CA THR A 94 -1.74 0.43 -2.76
C THR A 94 -3.21 0.49 -2.32
N PHE A 95 -3.76 1.70 -2.22
CA PHE A 95 -5.20 1.91 -2.05
C PHE A 95 -5.91 1.86 -3.41
N MET A 96 -6.27 0.65 -3.86
CA MET A 96 -7.05 0.38 -5.08
C MET A 96 -7.95 -0.84 -4.85
N ASP A 97 -8.73 -1.20 -5.86
CA ASP A 97 -9.38 -2.52 -5.91
C ASP A 97 -8.34 -3.65 -6.07
N ARG A 98 -8.82 -4.90 -5.93
CA ARG A 98 -7.94 -6.08 -5.99
C ARG A 98 -7.17 -6.17 -7.32
N GLN A 99 -7.77 -5.79 -8.45
CA GLN A 99 -7.10 -5.84 -9.76
C GLN A 99 -5.98 -4.79 -9.87
N GLY A 100 -6.24 -3.58 -9.37
CA GLY A 100 -5.22 -2.54 -9.27
C GLY A 100 -4.04 -2.98 -8.41
N ILE A 101 -4.31 -3.55 -7.24
CA ILE A 101 -3.29 -4.10 -6.33
C ILE A 101 -2.51 -5.24 -7.02
N ALA A 102 -3.20 -6.19 -7.66
CA ALA A 102 -2.58 -7.33 -8.34
C ALA A 102 -1.60 -6.90 -9.44
N SER A 103 -1.83 -5.75 -10.09
CA SER A 103 -0.96 -5.26 -11.17
C SER A 103 0.49 -4.92 -10.73
N PHE A 104 0.73 -4.78 -9.42
CA PHE A 104 2.05 -4.52 -8.86
C PHE A 104 2.71 -5.75 -8.21
N VAL A 105 1.98 -6.85 -8.08
CA VAL A 105 2.48 -8.08 -7.47
C VAL A 105 3.07 -9.00 -8.53
N GLY A 106 4.11 -9.75 -8.15
CA GLY A 106 4.62 -10.87 -8.92
C GLY A 106 6.13 -11.06 -8.81
N PRO A 107 6.69 -12.15 -9.38
CA PRO A 107 8.09 -12.53 -9.19
C PRO A 107 9.13 -11.49 -9.65
N ALA A 108 8.71 -10.60 -10.56
CA ALA A 108 9.51 -9.52 -11.10
C ALA A 108 9.11 -8.14 -10.55
N LYS A 109 8.31 -8.07 -9.48
CA LYS A 109 7.86 -6.82 -8.84
C LYS A 109 7.87 -7.02 -7.31
N LEU A 110 6.72 -6.90 -6.65
CA LEU A 110 6.54 -7.02 -5.21
C LEU A 110 6.03 -8.42 -4.84
N ASP A 111 6.39 -8.92 -3.66
CA ASP A 111 5.99 -10.25 -3.18
C ASP A 111 4.56 -10.26 -2.62
N GLY A 112 4.08 -9.09 -2.18
CA GLY A 112 2.70 -8.86 -1.79
C GLY A 112 2.43 -7.39 -1.53
N GLN A 113 1.21 -7.07 -1.14
CA GLN A 113 0.81 -5.74 -0.69
C GLN A 113 -0.13 -5.85 0.51
N PHE A 114 -0.40 -4.72 1.18
CA PHE A 114 -1.50 -4.65 2.12
C PHE A 114 -2.82 -4.96 1.41
N ASP A 115 -3.58 -5.91 1.94
CA ASP A 115 -4.87 -6.32 1.38
C ASP A 115 -6.00 -5.45 1.94
N PHE A 116 -6.03 -4.17 1.56
CA PHE A 116 -7.07 -3.24 2.01
C PHE A 116 -8.50 -3.69 1.69
N PRO A 117 -8.80 -4.30 0.51
CA PRO A 117 -10.13 -4.86 0.26
C PRO A 117 -10.54 -5.94 1.28
N LEU A 118 -9.59 -6.76 1.76
CA LEU A 118 -9.87 -7.71 2.83
C LEU A 118 -10.02 -7.02 4.18
N TYR A 119 -9.19 -6.00 4.48
CA TYR A 119 -9.37 -5.15 5.67
C TYR A 119 -10.78 -4.56 5.75
N ASP A 120 -11.31 -4.02 4.65
CA ASP A 120 -12.65 -3.40 4.64
C ASP A 120 -13.73 -4.43 5.01
N THR A 121 -13.60 -5.68 4.54
CA THR A 121 -14.54 -6.77 4.90
C THR A 121 -14.34 -7.26 6.34
N LEU A 122 -13.10 -7.32 6.83
CA LEU A 122 -12.80 -7.64 8.23
C LEU A 122 -13.44 -6.62 9.17
N LEU A 123 -13.30 -5.33 8.84
CA LEU A 123 -13.90 -4.24 9.59
C LEU A 123 -15.43 -4.32 9.57
N SER A 124 -16.03 -4.50 8.40
CA SER A 124 -17.50 -4.58 8.28
C SER A 124 -18.09 -5.79 9.00
N THR A 125 -17.36 -6.91 9.06
CA THR A 125 -17.81 -8.17 9.67
C THR A 125 -17.64 -8.15 11.18
N PHE A 126 -16.47 -7.75 11.68
CA PHE A 126 -16.14 -7.89 13.11
C PHE A 126 -16.35 -6.62 13.93
N ALA A 127 -16.04 -5.44 13.39
CA ALA A 127 -16.18 -4.19 14.15
C ALA A 127 -17.55 -3.56 13.97
N MET A 128 -18.05 -3.52 12.73
CA MET A 128 -19.32 -2.86 12.41
C MET A 128 -20.53 -3.81 12.46
N GLU A 129 -20.29 -5.13 12.49
CA GLU A 129 -21.34 -6.17 12.45
C GLU A 129 -22.39 -5.96 11.32
N SER A 130 -21.94 -5.41 10.19
CA SER A 130 -22.81 -5.02 9.05
C SER A 130 -22.79 -6.03 7.90
N THR A 131 -21.86 -6.97 7.91
CA THR A 131 -21.75 -8.12 6.99
C THR A 131 -21.53 -9.41 7.77
N GLY A 132 -21.77 -10.57 7.15
CA GLY A 132 -21.61 -11.87 7.79
C GLY A 132 -20.31 -12.60 7.41
N PHE A 133 -20.13 -13.78 8.00
CA PHE A 133 -18.98 -14.64 7.72
C PHE A 133 -18.94 -15.17 6.27
N SER A 134 -20.09 -15.24 5.58
CA SER A 134 -20.14 -15.63 4.17
C SER A 134 -19.47 -14.58 3.27
N GLU A 135 -19.64 -13.30 3.56
CA GLU A 135 -18.94 -12.22 2.86
C GLU A 135 -17.44 -12.26 3.15
N LEU A 136 -17.04 -12.53 4.40
CA LEU A 136 -15.63 -12.69 4.76
C LEU A 136 -14.97 -13.89 4.07
N GLU A 137 -15.66 -15.03 4.00
CA GLU A 137 -15.21 -16.21 3.26
C GLU A 137 -15.03 -15.87 1.78
N ALA A 138 -16.01 -15.21 1.16
CA ALA A 138 -15.93 -14.78 -0.23
C ALA A 138 -14.78 -13.79 -0.46
N ALA A 139 -14.57 -12.82 0.43
CA ALA A 139 -13.48 -11.85 0.33
C ALA A 139 -12.10 -12.50 0.48
N THR A 140 -11.98 -13.50 1.35
CA THR A 140 -10.74 -14.29 1.51
C THR A 140 -10.47 -15.12 0.25
N ALA A 141 -11.48 -15.81 -0.26
CA ALA A 141 -11.38 -16.57 -1.51
C ALA A 141 -11.04 -15.67 -2.71
N ASP A 142 -11.61 -14.46 -2.78
CA ASP A 142 -11.29 -13.48 -3.81
C ASP A 142 -9.86 -12.94 -3.69
N SER A 143 -9.33 -12.79 -2.48
CA SER A 143 -7.92 -12.44 -2.26
C SER A 143 -7.01 -13.51 -2.88
N GLU A 144 -7.20 -14.77 -2.47
CA GLU A 144 -6.42 -15.91 -2.97
C GLU A 144 -6.54 -16.08 -4.49
N ARG A 145 -7.76 -15.95 -5.02
CA ARG A 145 -8.05 -16.11 -6.46
C ARG A 145 -7.44 -15.00 -7.31
N VAL A 146 -7.49 -13.75 -6.85
CA VAL A 146 -7.02 -12.60 -7.64
C VAL A 146 -5.51 -12.45 -7.56
N TYR A 147 -4.92 -12.61 -6.38
CA TYR A 147 -3.48 -12.42 -6.19
C TYR A 147 -2.68 -13.71 -6.44
N GLY A 148 -3.32 -14.87 -6.35
CA GLY A 148 -2.68 -16.18 -6.44
C GLY A 148 -2.13 -16.65 -5.08
N LEU A 149 -2.20 -17.96 -4.84
CA LEU A 149 -1.79 -18.59 -3.59
C LEU A 149 -0.30 -18.47 -3.27
N GLU A 150 0.52 -18.16 -4.27
CA GLU A 150 1.97 -17.97 -4.11
C GLU A 150 2.33 -16.52 -3.69
N THR A 151 1.36 -15.61 -3.72
CA THR A 151 1.56 -14.22 -3.29
C THR A 151 1.46 -14.13 -1.77
N ALA A 152 2.51 -13.58 -1.15
CA ALA A 152 2.53 -13.32 0.28
C ALA A 152 1.83 -11.97 0.58
N MET A 153 0.51 -11.91 0.42
CA MET A 153 -0.27 -10.72 0.78
C MET A 153 -0.18 -10.43 2.28
N SER A 154 -0.42 -9.17 2.66
CA SER A 154 -0.39 -8.71 4.04
C SER A 154 -1.79 -8.28 4.50
N PRO A 155 -2.63 -9.21 4.98
CA PRO A 155 -3.86 -8.86 5.70
C PRO A 155 -3.52 -8.06 6.96
N LEU A 156 -4.38 -7.12 7.30
CA LEU A 156 -4.18 -6.22 8.44
C LEU A 156 -5.51 -5.90 9.09
N LEU A 157 -5.46 -5.58 10.39
CA LEU A 157 -6.57 -4.97 11.14
C LEU A 157 -6.40 -3.46 11.28
N GLY A 158 -5.28 -2.90 10.84
CA GLY A 158 -5.02 -1.46 10.91
C GLY A 158 -3.56 -1.14 10.68
N ASN A 159 -3.29 0.14 10.46
CA ASN A 159 -1.95 0.72 10.38
C ASN A 159 -2.03 2.17 10.89
N HIS A 160 -1.06 3.02 10.52
CA HIS A 160 -1.01 4.41 10.96
C HIS A 160 -1.88 5.36 10.11
N ASP A 161 -2.38 4.90 8.95
CA ASP A 161 -3.22 5.66 8.02
C ASP A 161 -4.70 5.26 8.09
N LYS A 162 -5.02 4.28 8.94
CA LYS A 162 -6.39 3.82 9.21
C LYS A 162 -6.74 4.15 10.66
N PRO A 163 -8.00 4.49 10.97
CA PRO A 163 -8.42 4.62 12.36
C PRO A 163 -8.23 3.32 13.13
N ARG A 164 -8.23 3.44 14.45
CA ARG A 164 -8.10 2.28 15.32
C ARG A 164 -9.31 1.37 15.11
N PHE A 165 -9.06 0.11 14.76
CA PHE A 165 -10.10 -0.90 14.57
C PHE A 165 -11.10 -0.95 15.75
N LEU A 166 -10.57 -0.88 16.98
CA LEU A 166 -11.39 -0.89 18.20
C LEU A 166 -12.31 0.33 18.32
N ALA A 167 -11.93 1.50 17.80
CA ALA A 167 -12.81 2.67 17.85
C ALA A 167 -14.10 2.45 17.04
N TYR A 168 -14.07 1.63 16.00
CA TYR A 168 -15.31 1.20 15.33
C TYR A 168 -16.04 0.12 16.13
N ALA A 169 -15.32 -0.87 16.65
CA ALA A 169 -15.92 -1.98 17.40
C ALA A 169 -16.63 -1.51 18.69
N ASP A 170 -16.08 -0.48 19.34
CA ASP A 170 -16.64 0.13 20.55
C ASP A 170 -17.75 1.16 20.22
N GLY A 171 -17.95 1.49 18.94
CA GLY A 171 -18.94 2.45 18.47
C GLY A 171 -18.55 3.92 18.66
N ASP A 172 -17.28 4.22 18.95
CA ASP A 172 -16.76 5.59 19.05
C ASP A 172 -16.78 6.30 17.69
N LEU A 173 -16.59 5.55 16.59
CA LEU A 173 -16.65 6.06 15.23
C LEU A 173 -17.89 5.53 14.49
N PRO A 174 -18.69 6.41 13.85
CA PRO A 174 -20.01 6.04 13.33
C PRO A 174 -20.01 5.37 11.95
N ASP A 175 -19.08 5.71 11.05
CA ASP A 175 -19.01 5.14 9.69
C ASP A 175 -17.56 5.20 9.14
N PRO A 176 -16.98 4.08 8.67
CA PRO A 176 -15.63 4.03 8.07
C PRO A 176 -15.50 4.69 6.68
N ARG A 177 -16.58 5.29 6.17
CA ARG A 177 -16.64 5.99 4.89
C ARG A 177 -16.76 7.50 5.07
N GLU A 178 -16.91 7.98 6.31
CA GLU A 178 -16.95 9.42 6.53
C GLU A 178 -15.56 10.04 6.37
N PRO A 179 -15.43 11.14 5.61
CA PRO A 179 -14.13 11.67 5.19
C PRO A 179 -13.34 12.38 6.32
N ASP A 180 -13.79 12.29 7.57
CA ASP A 180 -13.21 13.03 8.68
C ASP A 180 -13.20 12.25 9.99
N GLU A 181 -12.74 11.01 9.91
CA GLU A 181 -12.52 10.13 11.06
C GLU A 181 -11.49 10.70 12.04
N GLU A 182 -10.58 11.54 11.55
CA GLU A 182 -9.59 12.26 12.37
C GLU A 182 -10.27 13.33 13.23
N GLU A 183 -11.12 14.19 12.64
CA GLU A 183 -11.91 15.17 13.42
C GLU A 183 -12.97 14.48 14.28
N ALA A 184 -13.56 13.38 13.82
CA ALA A 184 -14.50 12.59 14.60
C ALA A 184 -13.83 11.97 15.83
N GLY A 185 -12.67 11.32 15.67
CA GLY A 185 -11.89 10.77 16.78
C GLY A 185 -11.36 11.86 17.73
N TRP A 186 -11.09 13.07 17.22
CA TRP A 186 -10.73 14.21 18.07
C TRP A 186 -11.91 14.74 18.89
N LYS A 187 -13.12 14.76 18.29
CA LYS A 187 -14.35 15.22 18.95
C LYS A 187 -14.91 14.18 19.93
N TYR A 188 -14.74 12.90 19.63
CA TYR A 188 -15.25 11.77 20.40
C TYR A 188 -14.07 10.87 20.78
N PRO A 189 -13.17 11.32 21.68
CA PRO A 189 -12.05 10.51 22.11
C PRO A 189 -12.58 9.27 22.84
N SER A 190 -12.02 8.11 22.49
CA SER A 190 -12.37 6.83 23.10
C SER A 190 -12.33 6.90 24.62
N THR A 191 -13.42 6.48 25.26
CA THR A 191 -13.45 6.29 26.71
C THR A 191 -13.04 4.86 27.01
N VAL A 192 -11.88 4.68 27.64
CA VAL A 192 -11.47 3.36 28.16
C VAL A 192 -12.46 2.97 29.26
N ASP A 193 -13.05 1.79 29.15
CA ASP A 193 -13.94 1.19 30.14
C ASP A 193 -13.19 0.67 31.39
#